data_AF-A0A7Y5IFL6-F1
#
_entry.id   AF-A0A7Y5IFL6-F1
#
_cell.length_a   1.000
_cell.length_b   1.000
_cell.length_c   1.000
_cell.angle_alpha   90.00
_cell.angle_beta   90.00
_cell.angle_gamma   90.00
#
_symmetry.space_group_name_H-M   'P 1'
#
loop_
_entity.id
_entity.type
_entity.pdbx_description
1 polymer ?
#
loop_
_entity_poly.entity_id
_entity_poly.type
_entity_poly.pdbx_seq_one_letter_code
_entity_poly.pdbx_strand_id
1 'polypeptide(L)'
;FKIREGYPIGCMVTLRSHRMYEFLDRLVTIALPRVRDFRGVSGRAFDGRGNYNMGVKEQIIFPEIDADRVTKISGMDITFVTTAQTDMEAMELLKLFGVPFVKREQPAVKAS
;
A
#
# COMPACT_ATOMS: atom_id res chain seq x y z
N PHE A 1 5.38 17.46 19.63
CA PHE A 1 4.27 17.98 18.80
C PHE A 1 3.35 19.03 19.44
N LYS A 2 3.61 19.60 20.64
CA LYS A 2 2.73 20.63 21.27
C LYS A 2 1.22 20.27 21.23
N ILE A 3 0.89 18.99 21.37
CA ILE A 3 -0.48 18.45 21.33
C ILE A 3 -1.04 18.32 22.74
N ARG A 4 -2.36 18.40 22.88
CA ARG A 4 -3.12 18.16 24.12
C ARG A 4 -4.08 17.00 23.91
N GLU A 5 -4.49 16.37 25.00
CA GLU A 5 -5.50 15.31 24.96
C GLU A 5 -6.79 15.80 24.29
N GLY A 6 -7.38 14.96 23.43
CA GLY A 6 -8.59 15.28 22.68
C GLY A 6 -8.39 16.08 21.39
N TYR A 7 -7.17 16.50 21.04
CA TYR A 7 -6.93 17.17 19.76
C TYR A 7 -7.01 16.17 18.59
N PRO A 8 -7.77 16.46 17.51
CA PRO A 8 -7.80 15.61 16.32
C PRO A 8 -6.47 15.74 15.57
N ILE A 9 -5.72 14.63 15.48
CA ILE A 9 -4.37 14.59 14.88
C ILE A 9 -4.38 13.89 13.50
N GLY A 10 -5.39 13.07 13.22
CA GLY A 10 -5.52 12.37 11.95
C GLY A 10 -6.85 11.67 11.80
N CYS A 11 -7.03 11.01 10.66
CA CYS A 11 -8.18 10.17 10.37
C CYS A 11 -7.70 8.78 9.93
N MET A 12 -8.51 7.76 10.18
CA MET A 12 -8.28 6.41 9.68
C MET A 12 -9.59 5.81 9.20
N VAL A 13 -9.49 4.88 8.26
CA VAL A 13 -10.62 4.07 7.81
C VAL A 13 -10.22 2.61 7.82
N THR A 14 -11.12 1.74 8.25
CA THR A 14 -10.94 0.29 8.13
C THR A 14 -11.92 -0.26 7.12
N LEU A 15 -11.40 -0.76 6.01
CA LEU A 15 -12.20 -1.40 4.97
C LEU A 15 -12.31 -2.90 5.26
N ARG A 16 -13.51 -3.46 5.11
CA ARG A 16 -13.78 -4.89 5.28
C ARG A 16 -14.69 -5.40 4.16
N SER A 17 -14.62 -6.71 3.92
CA SER A 17 -15.48 -7.42 2.96
C SER A 17 -15.44 -6.77 1.56
N HIS A 18 -16.58 -6.52 0.94
CA HIS A 18 -16.67 -6.01 -0.43
C HIS A 18 -15.86 -4.71 -0.66
N ARG A 19 -15.97 -3.74 0.25
CA ARG A 19 -15.29 -2.44 0.11
C ARG A 19 -13.76 -2.57 0.13
N MET A 20 -13.24 -3.57 0.84
CA MET A 20 -11.81 -3.85 0.88
C MET A 20 -11.33 -4.36 -0.48
N TYR A 21 -12.02 -5.34 -1.06
CA TYR A 21 -11.64 -5.90 -2.36
C TYR A 21 -11.79 -4.89 -3.49
N GLU A 22 -12.86 -4.09 -3.48
CA GLU A 22 -13.05 -3.02 -4.46
C GLU A 22 -11.96 -1.94 -4.37
N PHE A 23 -11.56 -1.55 -3.16
CA PHE A 23 -10.44 -0.63 -2.97
C PHE A 23 -9.12 -1.22 -3.44
N LEU A 24 -8.85 -2.49 -3.11
CA LEU A 24 -7.64 -3.19 -3.55
C LEU A 24 -7.57 -3.25 -5.08
N ASP A 25 -8.67 -3.61 -5.74
CA ASP A 25 -8.77 -3.64 -7.19
C ASP A 25 -8.47 -2.26 -7.80
N ARG A 26 -9.14 -1.20 -7.33
CA ARG A 26 -8.87 0.18 -7.78
C ARG A 26 -7.45 0.64 -7.50
N LEU A 27 -6.89 0.26 -6.35
CA LEU A 27 -5.51 0.58 -6.00
C LEU A 27 -4.53 -0.03 -7.00
N VAL A 28 -4.69 -1.33 -7.29
CA VAL A 28 -3.78 -2.08 -8.15
C VAL A 28 -3.94 -1.70 -9.63
N THR A 29 -5.17 -1.63 -10.11
CA THR A 29 -5.46 -1.46 -11.54
C THR A 29 -5.39 -0.01 -12.01
N ILE A 30 -5.74 0.95 -11.14
CA ILE A 30 -5.87 2.36 -11.52
C ILE A 30 -4.87 3.25 -10.78
N ALA A 31 -4.78 3.15 -9.46
CA ALA A 31 -4.03 4.13 -8.66
C ALA A 31 -2.50 3.94 -8.77
N LEU A 32 -2.00 2.71 -8.58
CA LEU A 32 -0.56 2.41 -8.62
C LEU A 32 0.11 2.75 -9.96
N PRO A 33 -0.48 2.45 -11.13
CA PRO A 33 0.08 2.85 -12.42
C PRO A 33 0.19 4.38 -12.62
N ARG A 34 -0.62 5.16 -11.91
CA ARG A 34 -0.62 6.64 -11.98
C ARG A 34 0.41 7.28 -11.05
N VAL A 35 1.07 6.51 -10.20
CA VAL A 35 2.17 6.99 -9.37
C VAL A 35 3.33 7.40 -10.28
N ARG A 36 3.84 8.62 -10.11
CA ARG A 36 5.01 9.10 -10.87
C ARG A 36 6.23 8.22 -10.58
N ASP A 37 6.96 7.83 -11.63
CA ASP A 37 8.14 6.95 -11.55
C ASP A 37 7.86 5.59 -10.87
N PHE A 38 6.66 5.04 -11.05
CA PHE A 38 6.30 3.77 -10.45
C PHE A 38 7.13 2.61 -10.98
N ARG A 39 7.87 1.94 -10.09
CA ARG A 39 8.67 0.73 -10.40
C ARG A 39 8.13 -0.53 -9.73
N GLY A 40 6.97 -0.43 -9.07
CA GLY A 40 6.42 -1.43 -8.18
C GLY A 40 6.55 -1.05 -6.71
N VAL A 41 5.83 -1.77 -5.85
CA VAL A 41 5.87 -1.62 -4.40
C VAL A 41 6.99 -2.47 -3.78
N SER A 42 7.54 -2.01 -2.66
CA SER A 42 8.67 -2.68 -2.00
C SER A 42 8.23 -4.00 -1.39
N GLY A 43 8.89 -5.11 -1.72
CA GLY A 43 8.69 -6.41 -1.06
C GLY A 43 9.32 -6.51 0.35
N ARG A 44 9.82 -5.41 0.93
CA ARG A 44 10.42 -5.40 2.27
C ARG A 44 9.49 -4.92 3.38
N ALA A 45 8.33 -4.37 3.03
CA ALA A 45 7.49 -3.67 3.99
C ALA A 45 6.49 -4.61 4.71
N PHE A 46 6.88 -5.87 4.87
CA PHE A 46 6.16 -6.83 5.68
C PHE A 46 6.63 -6.77 7.14
N ASP A 47 5.74 -7.10 8.07
CA ASP A 47 5.99 -7.02 9.51
C ASP A 47 6.50 -8.32 10.15
N GLY A 48 6.78 -9.37 9.36
CA GLY A 48 7.18 -10.69 9.84
C GLY A 48 6.02 -11.59 10.24
N ARG A 49 4.78 -11.08 10.20
CA ARG A 49 3.56 -11.81 10.59
C ARG A 49 2.50 -11.73 9.49
N GLY A 50 2.92 -11.54 8.25
CA GLY A 50 2.03 -11.56 7.10
C GLY A 50 1.20 -10.28 6.89
N ASN A 51 1.46 -9.19 7.63
CA ASN A 51 0.87 -7.90 7.31
C ASN A 51 1.82 -7.10 6.41
N TYR A 52 1.26 -6.36 5.47
CA TYR A 52 2.00 -5.55 4.51
C TYR A 52 1.64 -4.08 4.65
N ASN A 53 2.64 -3.22 4.82
CA ASN A 53 2.44 -1.78 4.94
C ASN A 53 3.03 -1.07 3.73
N MET A 54 2.31 -0.10 3.18
CA MET A 54 2.86 0.77 2.13
C MET A 54 2.38 2.20 2.30
N GLY A 55 3.26 3.15 2.01
CA GLY A 55 2.94 4.57 1.99
C GLY A 55 2.71 5.05 0.56
N VAL A 56 1.60 5.75 0.33
CA VAL A 56 1.34 6.54 -0.88
C VAL A 56 1.70 7.98 -0.58
N LYS A 57 2.55 8.60 -1.42
CA LYS A 57 3.02 9.97 -1.20
C LYS A 57 1.97 11.02 -1.57
N GLU A 58 1.16 10.73 -2.57
CA GLU A 58 0.25 11.69 -3.19
C GLU A 58 -1.11 11.03 -3.37
N GLN A 59 -2.15 11.54 -2.72
CA GLN A 59 -3.50 10.99 -2.83
C GLN A 59 -4.11 11.18 -4.22
N ILE A 60 -3.64 12.14 -5.02
CA ILE A 60 -4.15 12.47 -6.37
C ILE A 60 -4.00 11.33 -7.39
N ILE A 61 -3.35 10.23 -7.04
CA ILE A 61 -3.28 9.03 -7.88
C ILE A 61 -4.65 8.38 -8.09
N PHE A 62 -5.58 8.58 -7.14
CA PHE A 62 -6.96 8.10 -7.25
C PHE A 62 -7.77 9.01 -8.20
N PRO A 63 -8.43 8.46 -9.24
CA PRO A 63 -9.21 9.26 -10.19
C PRO A 63 -10.43 9.95 -9.56
N GLU A 64 -10.89 9.48 -8.41
CA GLU A 64 -11.97 10.08 -7.65
C GLU A 64 -11.57 11.41 -6.99
N ILE A 65 -10.27 11.70 -6.93
CA ILE A 65 -9.74 12.94 -6.37
C ILE A 65 -9.49 13.94 -7.50
N ASP A 66 -10.23 15.05 -7.45
CA ASP A 66 -10.03 16.20 -8.32
C ASP A 66 -8.81 17.01 -7.86
N ALA A 67 -7.71 16.93 -8.62
CA ALA A 67 -6.45 17.60 -8.30
C ALA A 67 -6.59 19.13 -8.21
N ASP A 68 -7.51 19.73 -8.95
CA ASP A 68 -7.71 21.19 -8.96
C ASP A 68 -8.43 21.67 -7.71
N ARG A 69 -9.20 20.79 -7.05
CA ARG A 69 -9.89 21.08 -5.78
C ARG A 69 -9.04 20.78 -4.55
N VAL A 70 -7.92 20.08 -4.71
CA VAL A 70 -7.03 19.72 -3.61
C VAL A 70 -6.13 20.91 -3.27
N THR A 71 -6.34 21.49 -2.10
CA THR A 71 -5.51 22.59 -1.59
C THR A 71 -4.10 22.16 -1.19
N LYS A 72 -3.92 20.89 -0.77
CA LYS A 72 -2.63 20.33 -0.38
C LYS A 72 -2.51 18.84 -0.69
N ILE A 73 -1.45 18.48 -1.39
CA ILE A 73 -1.08 17.09 -1.62
C ILE A 73 -0.64 16.47 -0.28
N SER A 74 -1.28 15.37 0.08
CA SER A 74 -1.10 14.61 1.31
C SER A 74 -0.88 13.15 0.98
N GLY A 75 0.01 12.50 1.73
CA GLY A 75 0.18 11.06 1.65
C GLY A 75 -0.85 10.31 2.47
N MET A 76 -0.86 8.99 2.33
CA MET A 76 -1.58 8.08 3.21
C MET A 76 -0.79 6.78 3.38
N ASP A 77 -0.95 6.15 4.54
CA ASP A 77 -0.45 4.80 4.78
C ASP A 77 -1.58 3.79 4.58
N ILE A 78 -1.26 2.69 3.92
CA ILE A 78 -2.16 1.58 3.64
C ILE A 78 -1.55 0.33 4.26
N THR A 79 -2.30 -0.32 5.14
CA THR A 79 -1.91 -1.59 5.77
C THR A 79 -2.86 -2.69 5.35
N PHE A 80 -2.31 -3.73 4.73
CA PHE A 80 -3.01 -4.96 4.43
C PHE A 80 -2.84 -5.91 5.60
N VAL A 81 -3.95 -6.17 6.29
CA VAL A 81 -4.00 -7.16 7.37
C VAL A 81 -4.45 -8.48 6.77
N THR A 82 -3.60 -9.49 6.83
CA THR A 82 -3.91 -10.82 6.29
C THR A 82 -3.90 -11.88 7.38
N THR A 83 -4.39 -13.07 7.05
CA THR A 83 -4.33 -14.25 7.95
C THR A 83 -3.08 -15.09 7.73
N ALA A 84 -2.19 -14.69 6.82
CA ALA A 84 -0.94 -15.40 6.56
C ALA A 84 -0.05 -15.37 7.80
N GLN A 85 0.67 -16.46 8.06
CA GLN A 85 1.57 -16.52 9.21
C GLN A 85 2.99 -16.09 8.85
N THR A 86 3.31 -16.09 7.56
CA THR A 86 4.63 -15.72 7.05
C THR A 86 4.54 -14.63 5.98
N ASP A 87 5.60 -13.84 5.87
CA ASP A 87 5.70 -12.80 4.84
C ASP A 87 5.69 -13.38 3.42
N MET A 88 6.20 -14.61 3.26
CA MET A 88 6.22 -15.28 1.95
C MET A 88 4.79 -15.60 1.47
N GLU A 89 3.96 -16.15 2.36
CA GLU A 89 2.55 -16.42 2.06
C GLU A 89 1.79 -15.13 1.75
N ALA A 90 1.98 -14.09 2.57
CA ALA A 90 1.33 -12.79 2.36
C ALA A 90 1.78 -12.15 1.05
N MET A 91 3.06 -12.23 0.72
CA MET A 91 3.60 -11.70 -0.53
C MET A 91 3.01 -12.42 -1.73
N GLU A 92 2.92 -13.75 -1.69
CA GLU A 92 2.35 -14.52 -2.79
C GLU A 92 0.86 -14.25 -2.97
N LEU A 93 0.11 -14.14 -1.86
CA LEU A 93 -1.29 -13.74 -1.88
C LEU A 93 -1.48 -12.37 -2.57
N LEU A 94 -0.70 -11.38 -2.18
CA LEU A 94 -0.79 -10.03 -2.76
C LEU A 94 -0.37 -10.01 -4.23
N LYS A 95 0.62 -10.81 -4.64
CA LYS A 95 0.98 -10.97 -6.07
C LYS A 95 -0.17 -11.56 -6.88
N LEU A 96 -0.87 -12.58 -6.34
CA LEU A 96 -2.03 -13.18 -7.02
C LEU A 96 -3.19 -12.20 -7.15
N PHE A 97 -3.33 -11.25 -6.22
CA PHE A 97 -4.24 -10.11 -6.35
C PHE A 97 -3.73 -9.01 -7.30
N GLY A 98 -2.60 -9.22 -7.97
CA GLY A 98 -2.07 -8.30 -8.98
C GLY A 98 -1.19 -7.19 -8.43
N VAL A 99 -0.84 -7.20 -7.13
CA VAL A 99 0.03 -6.16 -6.55
C VAL A 99 1.41 -6.21 -7.22
N PRO A 100 1.83 -5.12 -7.89
CA PRO A 100 3.08 -5.10 -8.65
C PRO A 100 4.26 -4.87 -7.72
N PHE A 101 4.88 -5.93 -7.22
CA PHE A 101 6.12 -5.81 -6.43
C PHE A 101 7.32 -5.51 -7.33
N VAL A 102 8.26 -4.68 -6.84
CA VAL A 102 9.56 -4.51 -7.50
C VAL A 102 10.24 -5.87 -7.59
N LYS A 103 10.56 -6.34 -8.81
CA LYS A 103 11.41 -7.51 -9.01
C LYS A 103 12.77 -7.21 -8.39
N ARG A 104 13.07 -7.85 -7.27
CA ARG A 104 14.47 -8.00 -6.84
C ARG A 104 15.13 -8.94 -7.82
N GLU A 105 16.19 -8.50 -8.48
CA GLU A 105 17.23 -9.45 -8.89
C GLU A 105 17.65 -10.17 -7.61
N GLN A 106 17.32 -11.46 -7.51
CA GLN A 106 17.90 -12.28 -6.46
C GLN A 106 19.41 -12.23 -6.66
N PRO A 107 20.24 -11.90 -5.66
CA PRO A 107 21.66 -12.16 -5.78
C PRO A 107 21.78 -13.65 -6.07
N ALA A 108 22.38 -13.99 -7.21
CA ALA A 108 22.57 -15.35 -7.63
C ALA A 108 23.11 -16.16 -6.44
N VAL A 109 22.41 -17.24 -6.10
CA VAL A 109 22.89 -18.22 -5.13
C VAL A 109 24.27 -18.65 -5.63
N LYS A 110 25.34 -18.16 -5.01
CA LYS A 110 26.66 -18.74 -5.21
C LYS A 110 26.57 -20.12 -4.59
N ALA A 111 26.45 -21.13 -5.43
CA ALA A 111 26.73 -22.50 -5.04
C ALA A 111 28.20 -22.56 -4.62
N SER A 112 28.44 -22.83 -3.35
CA SER A 112 29.74 -23.20 -2.79
C SER A 112 29.53 -23.85 -1.43
#